data_AF-A0A448WLG6-F1
#
_entry.id   AF-A0A448WLG6-F1
#
_cell.length_a   1.000
_cell.length_b   1.000
_cell.length_c   1.000
_cell.angle_alpha   90.00
_cell.angle_beta   90.00
_cell.angle_gamma   90.00
#
_symmetry.space_group_name_H-M   'P 1'
#
loop_
_entity.id
_entity.type
_entity.pdbx_description
1 polymer ?
#
loop_
_entity_poly.entity_id
_entity_poly.type
_entity_poly.pdbx_seq_one_letter_code
_entity_poly.pdbx_strand_id
1 'polypeptide(L)'
;MLADQTDTRVIIRLNVHVGNILLMDQFEWDLSEPSNSPEEFAKRLCAELGLGGEFLTAVAYSIRGQLAWHQRLYAFRLARIIH
;
A
#
# COMPACT_ATOMS: atom_id res chain seq x y z
N MET A 1 -1.64 -29.00 -8.75
CA MET A 1 -0.59 -28.11 -8.22
C MET A 1 -1.09 -26.69 -8.34
N LEU A 2 -1.85 -26.23 -7.35
CA LEU A 2 -2.17 -24.80 -7.24
C LEU A 2 -1.12 -24.25 -6.31
N ALA A 3 -0.30 -23.34 -6.83
CA ALA A 3 0.74 -22.69 -6.07
C ALA A 3 0.13 -22.15 -4.78
N ASP A 4 0.74 -22.52 -3.67
CA ASP A 4 0.56 -21.90 -2.36
C ASP A 4 1.07 -20.45 -2.46
N GLN A 5 0.37 -19.62 -3.22
CA GLN A 5 0.46 -18.18 -3.08
C GLN A 5 -0.22 -17.90 -1.76
N THR A 6 0.58 -17.91 -0.70
CA THR A 6 0.23 -17.37 0.60
C THR A 6 -0.46 -16.02 0.37
N ASP A 7 -1.80 -16.01 0.44
CA ASP A 7 -2.68 -14.88 0.18
C ASP A 7 -2.38 -13.79 1.20
N THR A 8 -1.32 -13.03 0.93
CA THR A 8 -0.79 -12.02 1.83
C THR A 8 -1.34 -10.68 1.36
N ARG A 9 -2.67 -10.55 1.44
CA ARG A 9 -3.35 -9.31 1.12
C ARG A 9 -3.40 -8.43 2.35
N VAL A 10 -3.02 -7.17 2.18
CA VAL A 10 -3.10 -6.17 3.24
C VAL A 10 -4.01 -5.04 2.82
N ILE A 11 -4.86 -4.58 3.74
CA ILE A 11 -5.74 -3.45 3.46
C ILE A 11 -4.92 -2.17 3.63
N ILE A 12 -4.77 -1.45 2.53
CA ILE A 12 -4.11 -0.15 2.49
C ILE A 12 -5.17 0.93 2.58
N ARG A 13 -4.94 1.90 3.46
CA ARG A 13 -5.83 3.06 3.63
C ARG A 13 -5.07 4.32 3.30
N LEU A 14 -5.56 5.05 2.31
CA LEU A 14 -5.03 6.35 1.92
C LEU A 14 -5.87 7.44 2.55
N ASN A 15 -5.20 8.38 3.21
CA ASN A 15 -5.81 9.60 3.72
C ASN A 15 -4.82 10.74 3.47
N VAL A 16 -4.93 11.34 2.29
CA VAL A 16 -4.00 12.37 1.81
C VAL A 16 -4.77 13.67 1.65
N HIS A 17 -4.33 14.70 2.38
CA HIS A 17 -4.92 16.03 2.32
C HIS A 17 -3.90 17.01 1.72
N VAL A 18 -4.20 17.56 0.54
CA VAL A 18 -3.34 18.54 -0.13
C VAL A 18 -4.17 19.77 -0.48
N GLY A 19 -3.78 20.91 0.09
CA GLY A 19 -4.50 22.16 -0.07
C GLY A 19 -5.94 22.07 0.41
N ASN A 20 -6.88 22.08 -0.53
CA ASN A 20 -8.32 22.07 -0.27
C ASN A 20 -9.01 20.76 -0.74
N ILE A 21 -8.22 19.76 -1.13
CA ILE A 21 -8.68 18.47 -1.65
C ILE A 21 -8.25 17.36 -0.68
N LEU A 22 -9.21 16.51 -0.32
CA LEU A 22 -9.00 15.33 0.50
C LEU A 22 -9.19 14.07 -0.35
N LEU A 23 -8.14 13.27 -0.47
CA LEU A 23 -8.17 11.95 -1.07
C LEU A 23 -8.27 10.90 0.05
N MET A 24 -9.43 10.28 0.16
CA MET A 24 -9.66 9.13 1.04
C MET A 24 -9.98 7.90 0.19
N ASP A 25 -9.13 6.89 0.27
CA ASP A 25 -9.27 5.67 -0.51
C ASP A 25 -8.87 4.44 0.32
N GLN A 26 -9.39 3.28 -0.04
CA GLN A 26 -9.11 2.02 0.63
C GLN A 26 -9.16 0.87 -0.38
N PHE A 27 -8.07 0.11 -0.45
CA PHE A 27 -7.95 -1.05 -1.34
C PHE A 27 -7.16 -2.17 -0.68
N GLU A 28 -7.32 -3.37 -1.24
CA GLU A 28 -6.51 -4.53 -0.90
C GLU A 28 -5.26 -4.55 -1.75
N TRP A 29 -4.10 -4.64 -1.10
CA TRP A 29 -2.81 -4.74 -1.75
C TRP A 29 -2.27 -6.15 -1.64
N ASP A 30 -1.96 -6.75 -2.78
CA ASP A 30 -1.35 -8.07 -2.85
C ASP A 30 0.17 -7.97 -2.68
N LEU A 31 0.69 -8.47 -1.55
CA LEU A 31 2.14 -8.53 -1.29
C LEU A 31 2.84 -9.65 -2.04
N SER A 32 2.10 -10.63 -2.58
CA SER A 32 2.67 -11.76 -3.33
C SER A 32 3.05 -11.40 -4.76
N GLU A 33 2.53 -10.29 -5.28
CA GLU A 33 2.79 -9.77 -6.63
C GLU A 33 3.90 -8.70 -6.59
N PRO A 34 5.17 -9.05 -6.85
CA PRO A 34 6.28 -8.07 -6.85
C PRO A 34 6.19 -7.07 -8.00
N SER A 35 5.37 -7.35 -9.01
CA SER A 35 5.09 -6.44 -10.13
C SER A 35 4.18 -5.27 -9.73
N ASN A 36 3.44 -5.39 -8.62
CA ASN A 36 2.63 -4.29 -8.09
C ASN A 36 3.53 -3.20 -7.52
N SER A 37 3.72 -2.15 -8.32
CA SER A 37 4.51 -0.98 -7.94
C SER A 37 3.59 0.12 -7.38
N PRO A 38 3.83 0.61 -6.15
CA PRO A 38 3.00 1.66 -5.56
C PRO A 38 3.03 2.96 -6.36
N GLU A 39 4.13 3.27 -7.06
CA GLU A 39 4.19 4.42 -7.97
C GLU A 39 3.27 4.29 -9.17
N GLU A 40 3.23 3.13 -9.82
CA GLU A 40 2.36 2.91 -10.97
C GLU A 40 0.89 2.95 -10.57
N PHE A 41 0.55 2.36 -9.41
CA PHE A 41 -0.79 2.45 -8.85
C PHE A 41 -1.17 3.91 -8.52
N ALA A 42 -0.29 4.64 -7.82
CA ALA A 42 -0.52 6.04 -7.50
C ALA A 42 -0.70 6.91 -8.75
N LYS A 43 0.07 6.64 -9.80
CA LYS A 43 -0.02 7.34 -11.08
C LYS A 43 -1.34 7.09 -11.78
N ARG A 44 -1.82 5.85 -11.83
CA ARG A 44 -3.13 5.50 -12.39
C ARG A 44 -4.25 6.16 -11.61
N LEU A 45 -4.25 6.02 -10.28
CA LEU A 45 -5.25 6.62 -9.40
C LEU A 45 -5.30 8.15 -9.55
N CYS A 46 -4.15 8.82 -9.56
CA CYS A 46 -4.11 10.27 -9.75
C CYS A 46 -4.55 10.69 -11.16
N ALA A 47 -4.22 9.90 -12.19
CA ALA A 47 -4.66 10.17 -13.56
C ALA A 47 -6.18 10.03 -13.73
N GLU A 48 -6.79 9.02 -13.10
CA GLU A 48 -8.25 8.82 -13.12
C GLU A 48 -9.01 9.91 -12.37
N LEU A 49 -8.46 10.38 -11.24
CA LEU A 49 -9.05 11.43 -10.42
C LEU A 49 -8.68 12.86 -10.87
N GLY A 50 -7.79 13.01 -11.86
CA GLY A 50 -7.28 14.31 -12.30
C GLY A 50 -6.47 15.05 -11.21
N LEU A 51 -5.84 14.31 -10.29
CA LEU A 51 -5.07 14.87 -9.18
C LEU A 51 -3.64 15.22 -9.59
N GLY A 52 -3.10 16.30 -9.01
CA GLY A 52 -1.75 16.76 -9.25
C GLY A 52 -0.66 15.82 -8.72
N GLY A 53 0.58 16.02 -9.17
CA GLY A 53 1.73 15.17 -8.80
C GLY A 53 2.04 15.10 -7.29
N GLU A 54 1.58 16.08 -6.51
CA GLU A 54 1.69 16.07 -5.05
C GLU A 54 0.96 14.88 -4.41
N PHE A 55 -0.20 14.51 -4.95
CA PHE A 55 -0.95 13.33 -4.50
C PHE A 55 -0.22 12.04 -4.86
N LEU A 56 0.42 11.99 -6.03
CA LEU A 56 1.13 10.79 -6.49
C LEU A 56 2.24 10.40 -5.50
N THR A 57 3.06 11.37 -5.09
CA THR A 57 4.13 11.14 -4.11
C THR A 57 3.55 10.76 -2.74
N ALA A 58 2.52 11.46 -2.27
CA ALA A 58 1.91 11.18 -0.97
C ALA A 58 1.25 9.79 -0.92
N VAL A 59 0.54 9.39 -1.98
CA VAL A 59 -0.08 8.07 -2.11
C VAL A 59 1.00 6.98 -2.13
N ALA A 60 1.97 7.07 -3.04
CA ALA A 60 3.03 6.07 -3.15
C ALA A 60 3.81 5.92 -1.83
N TYR A 61 4.07 7.03 -1.15
CA TYR A 61 4.72 7.03 0.16
C TYR A 61 3.85 6.35 1.23
N SER A 62 2.56 6.66 1.30
CA SER A 62 1.63 6.05 2.26
C SER A 62 1.54 4.53 2.08
N ILE A 63 1.44 4.05 0.83
CA ILE A 63 1.42 2.62 0.52
C ILE A 63 2.71 1.98 1.01
N ARG A 64 3.88 2.49 0.60
CA ARG A 64 5.19 1.96 1.00
C ARG A 64 5.37 1.91 2.52
N GLY A 65 4.95 2.97 3.21
CA GLY A 65 5.02 3.04 4.67
C GLY A 65 4.20 1.93 5.34
N GLN A 66 2.97 1.72 4.87
CA GLN A 66 2.09 0.67 5.39
C GLN A 66 2.64 -0.72 5.06
N LEU A 67 3.12 -0.98 3.83
CA LEU A 67 3.73 -2.27 3.47
C LEU A 67 4.96 -2.57 4.32
N ALA A 68 5.85 -1.59 4.51
CA ALA A 68 7.04 -1.74 5.34
C ALA A 68 6.68 -1.98 6.82
N TRP A 69 5.67 -1.28 7.33
CA TRP A 69 5.18 -1.48 8.69
C TRP A 69 4.57 -2.86 8.89
N HIS A 70 3.75 -3.32 7.94
CA HIS A 70 3.17 -4.66 7.93
C HIS A 70 4.27 -5.72 7.95
N GLN A 71 5.25 -5.66 7.04
CA GLN A 71 6.38 -6.60 7.00
C GLN A 71 7.13 -6.65 8.35
N ARG A 72 7.38 -5.49 8.98
CA ARG A 72 8.00 -5.44 10.30
C ARG A 72 7.13 -6.05 11.41
N LEU A 73 5.82 -5.82 11.39
CA LEU A 73 4.92 -6.40 12.38
C LEU A 73 4.82 -7.92 12.27
N TYR A 74 4.73 -8.46 11.05
CA TYR A 74 4.71 -9.91 10.83
C TYR A 74 6.03 -10.54 11.30
N ALA A 75 7.17 -9.94 10.96
CA ALA A 75 8.49 -10.38 11.43
C ALA A 75 8.60 -10.33 12.97
N PHE A 76 8.11 -9.26 13.60
CA PHE A 76 8.14 -9.11 15.06
C PHE A 76 7.19 -10.07 15.78
N ARG A 77 6.00 -10.33 15.21
CA ARG A 77 4.99 -11.23 15.81
C ARG A 77 5.46 -12.69 15.81
N LEU A 78 6.25 -13.09 14.81
CA LEU A 78 6.91 -14.41 14.78
C LEU A 78 8.05 -14.51 15.79
N ALA A 79 8.84 -13.44 15.97
CA ALA A 79 9.94 -13.41 16.94
C ALA A 79 9.48 -13.52 18.40
N ARG A 80 8.23 -13.14 18.71
CA ARG A 80 7.70 -13.14 20.09
C ARG A 80 7.13 -14.47 20.58
N ILE A 81 7.12 -15.52 19.75
CA ILE A 81 6.60 -16.85 20.10
C ILE A 81 7.72 -17.79 20.61
N ILE A 82 8.99 -17.41 20.49
CA ILE A 82 10.14 -18.18 20.98
C ILE A 82 10.69 -17.58 22.29
N HIS A 83 9.84 -17.32 23.28
CA HIS A 83 10.33 -17.02 24.63
C HIS A 83 9.48 -17.61 25.75
#